data_AF-A0A8K1C6J1-F1
#
_entry.id   AF-A0A8K1C6J1-F1
#
_cell.length_a   1.000
_cell.length_b   1.000
_cell.length_c   1.000
_cell.angle_alpha   90.00
_cell.angle_beta   90.00
_cell.angle_gamma   90.00
#
_symmetry.space_group_name_H-M   'P 1'
#
loop_
_entity.id
_entity.type
_entity.pdbx_description
1 polymer ?
#
loop_
_entity_poly.entity_id
_entity_poly.type
_entity_poly.pdbx_seq_one_letter_code
_entity_poly.pdbx_strand_id
1 'polypeptide(L)'
;MSHTSLLRDWDQGSQSRRKELLMWFVRRFHDAHDDGELEAQCGPDVSLLLPRVLAWMHKLVQSVIDPKPPTAVLVIDYHLACLALFLAATTNASHYYREFLQADGLAILMQTLRLSSHFVNDTQRCAIYRLFLRMLQRGREFQALISEYDGERAFIDGALATMSSSSPESLSSAVLFTSPVWSLCRRTLLEQITGNRASITQTHSVIVLMLEHEHAFVRVFGAQILRELVTETSFFHDAYYRRCKARALIPLCTRLLQTTTDNLRLEHEALELVHSLVQTTVLQESVCAHLARWLHDSATAADLFDKAYASLTHTREYEMYIHLRAPFVHAAQAINTLMDSTPAILSILVETHEILIPIAFVLATSRPASLKWHAALTSLLFISTQSHVVAMRHLSELFDVSVHDLDALPRTVGAERLARCLLGDETHRQRVIAQFHSNGWRQDVSQMHLAHQRRHDDDEQLHAIEKDLESAVRDVLPSTLVDQAACSTHENTRPHRYDEHMDVSSEHHLRQQLEQHFARFRRPLNA
;
A
#
# COMPACT_ATOMS: atom_id res chain seq x y z
N MET A 1 -20.94 -10.20 -48.65
CA MET A 1 -22.19 -10.18 -47.87
C MET A 1 -22.83 -8.82 -48.10
N SER A 2 -24.07 -8.76 -48.58
CA SER A 2 -24.80 -7.50 -48.75
C SER A 2 -25.43 -7.05 -47.42
N HIS A 3 -25.66 -5.74 -47.26
CA HIS A 3 -26.08 -5.06 -46.01
C HIS A 3 -27.26 -5.70 -45.26
N THR A 4 -28.28 -6.18 -45.97
CA THR A 4 -29.45 -6.85 -45.41
C THR A 4 -29.19 -8.31 -44.99
N SER A 5 -28.07 -8.89 -45.40
CA SER A 5 -27.70 -10.26 -45.02
C SER A 5 -27.09 -10.32 -43.62
N LEU A 6 -26.33 -9.32 -43.16
CA LEU A 6 -25.62 -9.41 -41.86
C LEU A 6 -26.58 -9.49 -40.66
N LEU A 7 -27.51 -8.54 -40.55
CA LEU A 7 -28.48 -8.52 -39.44
C LEU A 7 -29.47 -9.68 -39.53
N ARG A 8 -29.89 -10.03 -40.74
CA ARG A 8 -30.77 -11.17 -40.97
C ARG A 8 -30.10 -12.49 -40.60
N ASP A 9 -28.84 -12.68 -41.01
CA ASP A 9 -28.05 -13.88 -40.69
C ASP A 9 -27.75 -13.95 -39.19
N TRP A 10 -27.64 -12.82 -38.51
CA TRP A 10 -27.52 -12.77 -37.06
C TRP A 10 -28.80 -13.22 -36.36
N ASP A 11 -29.93 -12.63 -36.73
CA ASP A 11 -31.22 -12.88 -36.08
C ASP A 11 -31.67 -14.33 -36.32
N GLN A 12 -31.51 -14.85 -37.55
CA GLN A 12 -31.86 -16.23 -37.94
C GLN A 12 -30.76 -17.27 -37.63
N GLY A 13 -29.56 -16.82 -37.26
CA GLY A 13 -28.40 -17.68 -37.06
C GLY A 13 -28.44 -18.47 -35.74
N SER A 14 -27.91 -19.71 -35.79
CA SER A 14 -27.59 -20.49 -34.59
C SER A 14 -26.47 -19.83 -33.77
N GLN A 15 -26.21 -20.30 -32.55
CA GLN A 15 -25.08 -19.81 -31.73
C GLN A 15 -23.73 -19.92 -32.47
N SER A 16 -23.48 -21.04 -33.15
CA SER A 16 -22.28 -21.24 -33.97
C SER A 16 -22.21 -20.23 -35.13
N ARG A 17 -23.35 -19.97 -35.79
CA ARG A 17 -23.40 -19.00 -36.88
C ARG A 17 -23.14 -17.58 -36.40
N ARG A 18 -23.72 -17.17 -35.26
CA ARG A 18 -23.45 -15.84 -34.67
C ARG A 18 -21.98 -15.70 -34.26
N LYS A 19 -21.36 -16.76 -33.75
CA LYS A 19 -19.91 -16.79 -33.47
C LYS A 19 -19.10 -16.56 -34.74
N GLU A 20 -19.39 -17.29 -35.83
CA GLU A 20 -18.71 -17.10 -37.12
C GLU A 20 -18.86 -15.67 -37.64
N LEU A 21 -20.06 -15.09 -37.53
CA LEU A 21 -20.32 -13.70 -37.94
C LEU A 21 -19.50 -12.70 -37.12
N LEU A 22 -19.41 -12.91 -35.80
CA LEU A 22 -18.63 -12.05 -34.91
C LEU A 22 -17.13 -12.17 -35.20
N MET A 23 -16.63 -13.38 -35.43
CA MET A 23 -15.25 -13.64 -35.85
C MET A 23 -14.93 -12.97 -37.19
N TRP A 24 -15.83 -13.09 -38.16
CA TRP A 24 -15.69 -12.45 -39.47
C TRP A 24 -15.66 -10.92 -39.31
N PHE A 25 -16.58 -10.35 -38.53
CA PHE A 25 -16.64 -8.91 -38.29
C PHE A 25 -15.34 -8.40 -37.67
N VAL A 26 -14.87 -9.03 -36.59
CA VAL A 26 -13.63 -8.64 -35.92
C VAL A 26 -12.45 -8.74 -36.89
N ARG A 27 -12.28 -9.87 -37.60
CA ARG A 27 -11.16 -10.02 -38.57
C ARG A 27 -11.21 -9.01 -39.70
N ARG A 28 -12.41 -8.65 -40.19
CA ARG A 28 -12.58 -7.72 -41.31
C ARG A 28 -12.13 -6.31 -40.95
N PHE A 29 -12.37 -5.89 -39.71
CA PHE A 29 -12.18 -4.50 -39.26
C PHE A 29 -11.01 -4.31 -38.28
N HIS A 30 -10.32 -5.38 -37.84
CA HIS A 30 -9.16 -5.26 -36.94
C HIS A 30 -7.92 -4.70 -37.64
N ASP A 31 -7.65 -5.12 -38.88
CA ASP A 31 -6.46 -4.72 -39.66
C ASP A 31 -6.75 -3.62 -40.70
N ALA A 32 -8.03 -3.29 -40.86
CA ALA A 32 -8.46 -2.25 -41.77
C ALA A 32 -7.94 -0.91 -41.25
N HIS A 33 -6.99 -0.30 -41.96
CA HIS A 33 -6.63 1.12 -41.84
C HIS A 33 -7.78 2.05 -42.29
N ASP A 34 -8.99 1.51 -42.42
CA ASP A 34 -10.18 2.26 -42.76
C ASP A 34 -10.51 3.17 -41.58
N ASP A 35 -10.78 4.45 -41.88
CA ASP A 35 -10.97 5.56 -40.94
C ASP A 35 -12.20 5.43 -40.01
N GLY A 36 -12.58 4.20 -39.60
CA GLY A 36 -13.72 3.95 -38.72
C GLY A 36 -15.07 4.00 -39.42
N GLU A 37 -15.12 3.96 -40.76
CA GLU A 37 -16.37 3.98 -41.53
C GLU A 37 -17.01 2.59 -41.65
N LEU A 38 -17.52 2.07 -40.54
CA LEU A 38 -18.25 0.79 -40.51
C LEU A 38 -19.47 0.81 -41.46
N GLU A 39 -20.10 1.96 -41.62
CA GLU A 39 -21.29 2.17 -42.46
C GLU A 39 -20.99 2.05 -43.95
N ALA A 40 -19.78 2.43 -44.39
CA ALA A 40 -19.40 2.31 -45.80
C ALA A 40 -19.34 0.84 -46.25
N GLN A 41 -19.01 -0.06 -45.34
CA GLN A 41 -18.83 -1.48 -45.65
C GLN A 41 -19.98 -2.37 -45.19
N CYS A 42 -20.56 -2.08 -44.03
CA CYS A 42 -21.67 -2.84 -43.46
C CYS A 42 -23.03 -2.18 -43.67
N GLY A 43 -23.08 -0.93 -44.13
CA GLY A 43 -24.30 -0.18 -44.39
C GLY A 43 -24.73 0.68 -43.20
N PRO A 44 -25.70 1.58 -43.39
CA PRO A 44 -26.11 2.55 -42.35
C PRO A 44 -26.67 1.87 -41.09
N ASP A 45 -27.21 0.66 -41.22
CA ASP A 45 -27.85 -0.08 -40.12
C ASP A 45 -26.87 -0.91 -39.27
N VAL A 46 -25.55 -0.83 -39.53
CA VAL A 46 -24.54 -1.60 -38.77
C VAL A 46 -24.59 -1.32 -37.26
N SER A 47 -25.01 -0.11 -36.88
CA SER A 47 -25.22 0.26 -35.47
C SER A 47 -26.21 -0.64 -34.74
N LEU A 48 -27.19 -1.23 -35.44
CA LEU A 48 -28.17 -2.16 -34.86
C LEU A 48 -27.58 -3.53 -34.51
N LEU A 49 -26.34 -3.82 -34.96
CA LEU A 49 -25.61 -5.01 -34.54
C LEU A 49 -25.13 -4.88 -33.08
N LEU A 50 -24.75 -3.67 -32.66
CA LEU A 50 -24.23 -3.40 -31.31
C LEU A 50 -25.19 -3.83 -30.19
N PRO A 51 -26.48 -3.41 -30.15
CA PRO A 51 -27.42 -3.85 -29.13
C PRO A 51 -27.66 -5.38 -29.17
N ARG A 52 -27.58 -6.00 -30.35
CA ARG A 52 -27.72 -7.47 -30.49
C ARG A 52 -26.54 -8.23 -29.92
N VAL A 53 -25.33 -7.73 -30.15
CA VAL A 53 -24.08 -8.27 -29.58
C VAL A 53 -24.12 -8.14 -28.05
N LEU A 54 -24.52 -6.97 -27.53
CA LEU A 54 -24.68 -6.75 -26.09
C LEU A 54 -25.75 -7.65 -25.49
N ALA A 55 -26.91 -7.80 -26.12
CA ALA A 55 -27.97 -8.71 -25.64
C ALA A 55 -27.51 -10.17 -25.58
N TRP A 56 -26.68 -10.62 -26.53
CA TRP A 56 -26.09 -11.96 -26.47
C TRP A 56 -25.04 -12.08 -25.37
N MET A 57 -24.16 -11.09 -25.22
CA MET A 57 -23.19 -11.03 -24.13
C MET A 57 -23.87 -11.06 -22.77
N HIS A 58 -24.95 -10.29 -22.58
CA HIS A 58 -25.72 -10.27 -21.35
C HIS A 58 -26.29 -11.66 -21.02
N LYS A 59 -26.90 -12.35 -22.00
CA LYS A 59 -27.41 -13.73 -21.81
C LYS A 59 -26.30 -14.69 -21.40
N LEU A 60 -25.11 -14.56 -21.98
CA LEU A 60 -23.94 -15.38 -21.62
C LEU A 60 -23.50 -15.10 -20.18
N VAL A 61 -23.37 -13.84 -19.79
CA VAL A 61 -23.00 -13.43 -18.43
C VAL A 61 -24.02 -13.92 -17.40
N GLN A 62 -25.32 -13.76 -17.67
CA GLN A 62 -26.38 -14.24 -16.77
C GLN A 62 -26.36 -15.77 -16.61
N SER A 63 -26.09 -16.51 -17.69
CA SER A 63 -26.00 -17.98 -17.62
C SER A 63 -24.85 -18.51 -16.76
N VAL A 64 -23.85 -17.67 -16.48
CA VAL A 64 -22.70 -17.97 -15.61
C VAL A 64 -23.00 -17.65 -14.15
N ILE A 65 -23.81 -16.61 -13.91
CA ILE A 65 -24.21 -16.18 -12.57
C ILE A 65 -25.26 -17.15 -11.99
N ASP A 66 -26.09 -17.75 -12.84
CA ASP A 66 -27.07 -18.76 -12.42
C ASP A 66 -26.39 -20.09 -11.98
N PRO A 67 -26.92 -20.78 -10.94
CA PRO A 67 -26.30 -21.94 -10.30
C PRO A 67 -26.28 -23.24 -11.13
N LYS A 68 -26.60 -23.19 -12.43
CA LYS A 68 -26.48 -24.34 -13.33
C LYS A 68 -25.26 -24.13 -14.23
N PRO A 69 -24.24 -24.99 -14.17
CA PRO A 69 -23.03 -24.80 -14.96
C PRO A 69 -23.35 -24.92 -16.45
N PRO A 70 -23.09 -23.90 -17.28
CA PRO A 70 -23.18 -24.09 -18.72
C PRO A 70 -21.92 -24.82 -19.21
N THR A 71 -22.12 -25.76 -20.13
CA THR A 71 -21.08 -26.37 -20.97
C THR A 71 -20.58 -25.42 -22.06
N ALA A 72 -20.94 -24.13 -21.99
CA ALA A 72 -20.72 -23.16 -23.05
C ALA A 72 -19.38 -22.44 -22.86
N VAL A 73 -18.48 -22.64 -23.81
CA VAL A 73 -17.28 -21.81 -23.96
C VAL A 73 -17.72 -20.38 -24.23
N LEU A 74 -17.47 -19.49 -23.26
CA LEU A 74 -17.76 -18.07 -23.38
C LEU A 74 -16.96 -17.47 -24.53
N VAL A 75 -17.65 -16.99 -25.57
CA VAL A 75 -17.06 -16.31 -26.73
C VAL A 75 -16.80 -14.83 -26.38
N ILE A 76 -16.33 -14.53 -25.17
CA ILE A 76 -16.20 -13.15 -24.66
C ILE A 76 -15.18 -12.35 -25.48
N ASP A 77 -14.08 -12.97 -25.92
CA ASP A 77 -13.02 -12.29 -26.67
C ASP A 77 -13.54 -11.54 -27.90
N TYR A 78 -14.37 -12.21 -28.71
CA TYR A 78 -14.92 -11.62 -29.92
C TYR A 78 -16.00 -10.58 -29.63
N HIS A 79 -16.73 -10.70 -28.51
CA HIS A 79 -17.66 -9.65 -28.08
C HIS A 79 -16.89 -8.39 -27.69
N LEU A 80 -15.86 -8.52 -26.86
CA LEU A 80 -15.01 -7.40 -26.44
C LEU A 80 -14.29 -6.75 -27.61
N ALA A 81 -13.77 -7.53 -28.56
CA ALA A 81 -13.14 -7.01 -29.76
C ALA A 81 -14.15 -6.27 -30.67
N CYS A 82 -15.37 -6.80 -30.82
CA CYS A 82 -16.44 -6.14 -31.56
C CYS A 82 -16.83 -4.80 -30.91
N LEU A 83 -17.00 -4.76 -29.59
CA LEU A 83 -17.23 -3.53 -28.84
C LEU A 83 -16.09 -2.53 -29.02
N ALA A 84 -14.84 -2.99 -28.97
CA ALA A 84 -13.66 -2.13 -29.17
C ALA A 84 -13.65 -1.44 -30.53
N LEU A 85 -14.12 -2.13 -31.59
CA LEU A 85 -14.23 -1.57 -32.94
C LEU A 85 -15.32 -0.49 -33.00
N PHE A 86 -16.54 -0.78 -32.51
CA PHE A 86 -17.62 0.21 -32.48
C PHE A 86 -17.25 1.46 -31.68
N LEU A 87 -16.61 1.29 -30.52
CA LEU A 87 -16.23 2.39 -29.64
C LEU A 87 -14.95 3.12 -30.09
N ALA A 88 -14.18 2.54 -31.02
CA ALA A 88 -13.03 3.17 -31.68
C ALA A 88 -13.41 3.99 -32.91
N ALA A 89 -14.56 3.71 -33.54
CA ALA A 89 -15.00 4.38 -34.76
C ALA A 89 -15.07 5.90 -34.53
N THR A 90 -14.43 6.67 -35.39
CA THR A 90 -14.27 8.13 -35.26
C THR A 90 -15.48 8.88 -35.82
N THR A 91 -16.01 8.46 -36.96
CA THR A 91 -17.04 9.19 -37.72
C THR A 91 -18.40 9.24 -37.02
N ASN A 92 -18.87 8.11 -36.47
CA ASN A 92 -20.18 7.99 -35.83
C ASN A 92 -20.12 7.59 -34.36
N ALA A 93 -19.00 7.90 -33.70
CA ALA A 93 -18.73 7.48 -32.33
C ALA A 93 -19.88 7.77 -31.37
N SER A 94 -20.40 9.00 -31.36
CA SER A 94 -21.47 9.43 -30.45
C SER A 94 -22.75 8.61 -30.62
N HIS A 95 -23.06 8.18 -31.85
CA HIS A 95 -24.18 7.29 -32.11
C HIS A 95 -23.94 5.92 -31.48
N TYR A 96 -22.76 5.33 -31.69
CA TYR A 96 -22.41 4.03 -31.10
C TYR A 96 -22.39 4.03 -29.58
N TYR A 97 -21.88 5.10 -28.95
CA TYR A 97 -21.95 5.22 -27.49
C TYR A 97 -23.40 5.30 -27.01
N ARG A 98 -24.27 6.03 -27.70
CA ARG A 98 -25.69 6.09 -27.34
C ARG A 98 -26.37 4.72 -27.43
N GLU A 99 -26.17 3.99 -28.53
CA GLU A 99 -26.71 2.64 -28.69
C GLU A 99 -26.13 1.67 -27.64
N PHE A 100 -24.84 1.80 -27.33
CA PHE A 100 -24.17 1.02 -26.28
C PHE A 100 -24.81 1.27 -24.90
N LEU A 101 -25.05 2.53 -24.55
CA LEU A 101 -25.68 2.90 -23.28
C LEU A 101 -27.15 2.46 -23.21
N GLN A 102 -27.92 2.64 -24.28
CA GLN A 102 -29.32 2.22 -24.36
C GLN A 102 -29.51 0.70 -24.24
N ALA A 103 -28.49 -0.07 -24.61
CA ALA A 103 -28.48 -1.53 -24.48
C ALA A 103 -27.79 -2.03 -23.19
N ASP A 104 -27.74 -1.20 -22.15
CA ASP A 104 -27.14 -1.50 -20.84
C ASP A 104 -25.67 -1.94 -20.91
N GLY A 105 -24.93 -1.46 -21.92
CA GLY A 105 -23.57 -1.89 -22.20
C GLY A 105 -22.61 -1.70 -21.02
N LEU A 106 -22.75 -0.60 -20.26
CA LEU A 106 -21.94 -0.35 -19.06
C LEU A 106 -22.17 -1.42 -17.99
N ALA A 107 -23.43 -1.70 -17.64
CA ALA A 107 -23.77 -2.71 -16.65
C ALA A 107 -23.27 -4.09 -17.06
N ILE A 108 -23.40 -4.45 -18.34
CA ILE A 108 -22.91 -5.72 -18.89
C ILE A 108 -21.37 -5.80 -18.76
N LEU A 109 -20.64 -4.76 -19.12
CA LEU A 109 -19.18 -4.74 -18.98
C LEU A 109 -18.73 -4.84 -17.52
N MET A 110 -19.40 -4.14 -16.60
CA MET A 110 -19.07 -4.21 -15.17
C MET A 110 -19.36 -5.60 -14.57
N GLN A 111 -20.50 -6.19 -14.91
CA GLN A 111 -20.83 -7.57 -14.50
C GLN A 111 -19.81 -8.56 -15.04
N THR A 112 -19.42 -8.42 -16.32
CA THR A 112 -18.42 -9.28 -16.95
C THR A 112 -17.06 -9.13 -16.27
N LEU A 113 -16.66 -7.90 -15.93
CA LEU A 113 -15.40 -7.63 -15.24
C LEU A 113 -15.36 -8.30 -13.85
N ARG A 114 -16.49 -8.40 -13.15
CA ARG A 114 -16.58 -9.01 -11.81
C ARG A 114 -16.63 -10.54 -11.80
N LEU A 115 -16.78 -11.20 -12.96
CA LEU A 115 -16.79 -12.67 -13.03
C LEU A 115 -15.46 -13.25 -12.54
N SER A 116 -15.43 -14.52 -12.11
CA SER A 116 -14.19 -15.17 -11.69
C SER A 116 -13.25 -15.47 -12.87
N SER A 117 -11.97 -15.69 -12.59
CA SER A 117 -10.96 -16.03 -13.60
C SER A 117 -11.22 -17.32 -14.38
N HIS A 118 -12.08 -18.20 -13.88
CA HIS A 118 -12.54 -19.38 -14.63
C HIS A 118 -13.37 -19.03 -15.86
N PHE A 119 -14.04 -17.87 -15.84
CA PHE A 119 -14.91 -17.40 -16.91
C PHE A 119 -14.28 -16.26 -17.72
N VAL A 120 -13.52 -15.39 -17.04
CA VAL A 120 -12.89 -14.21 -17.66
C VAL A 120 -11.40 -14.18 -17.33
N ASN A 121 -10.58 -14.45 -18.34
CA ASN A 121 -9.12 -14.46 -18.20
C ASN A 121 -8.52 -13.04 -18.17
N ASP A 122 -7.23 -12.95 -17.83
CA ASP A 122 -6.51 -11.67 -17.71
C ASP A 122 -6.51 -10.84 -19.00
N THR A 123 -6.40 -11.48 -20.17
CA THR A 123 -6.44 -10.80 -21.47
C THR A 123 -7.80 -10.13 -21.71
N GLN A 124 -8.88 -10.81 -21.36
CA GLN A 124 -10.25 -10.30 -21.44
C GLN A 124 -10.47 -9.15 -20.45
N ARG A 125 -9.98 -9.28 -19.20
CA ARG A 125 -10.02 -8.17 -18.23
C ARG A 125 -9.28 -6.94 -18.75
N CYS A 126 -8.08 -7.14 -19.30
CA CYS A 126 -7.31 -6.07 -19.90
C CYS A 126 -8.09 -5.39 -21.05
N ALA A 127 -8.79 -6.16 -21.89
CA ALA A 127 -9.64 -5.60 -22.93
C ALA A 127 -10.80 -4.77 -22.34
N ILE A 128 -11.46 -5.25 -21.29
CA ILE A 128 -12.53 -4.50 -20.60
C ILE A 128 -12.00 -3.19 -20.00
N TYR A 129 -10.86 -3.21 -19.31
CA TYR A 129 -10.25 -1.97 -18.79
C TYR A 129 -9.91 -0.97 -19.89
N ARG A 130 -9.42 -1.43 -21.05
CA ARG A 130 -9.14 -0.54 -22.19
C ARG A 130 -10.42 0.08 -22.75
N LEU A 131 -11.53 -0.65 -22.77
CA LEU A 131 -12.84 -0.09 -23.14
C LEU A 131 -13.27 1.01 -22.15
N PHE A 132 -13.16 0.74 -20.84
CA PHE A 132 -13.44 1.74 -19.81
C PHE A 132 -12.55 2.97 -19.93
N LEU A 133 -11.24 2.78 -20.05
CA LEU A 133 -10.30 3.89 -20.22
C LEU A 133 -10.65 4.76 -21.44
N ARG A 134 -11.06 4.16 -22.56
CA ARG A 134 -11.51 4.91 -23.74
C ARG A 134 -12.79 5.69 -23.47
N MET A 135 -13.74 5.14 -22.71
CA MET A 135 -14.94 5.86 -22.27
C MET A 135 -14.60 7.05 -21.36
N LEU A 136 -13.71 6.85 -20.39
CA LEU A 136 -13.28 7.89 -19.45
C LEU A 136 -12.60 9.06 -20.16
N GLN A 137 -11.75 8.76 -21.14
CA GLN A 137 -11.04 9.75 -21.95
C GLN A 137 -11.95 10.62 -22.82
N ARG A 138 -13.24 10.27 -22.98
CA ARG A 138 -14.18 11.09 -23.76
C ARG A 138 -14.79 12.25 -22.97
N GLY A 139 -14.83 12.16 -21.64
CA GLY A 139 -15.30 13.27 -20.83
C GLY A 139 -15.94 12.86 -19.51
N ARG A 140 -16.22 13.88 -18.69
CA ARG A 140 -16.70 13.74 -17.31
C ARG A 140 -18.11 13.16 -17.20
N GLU A 141 -18.91 13.25 -18.24
CA GLU A 141 -20.24 12.63 -18.29
C GLU A 141 -20.14 11.10 -18.14
N PHE A 142 -19.15 10.48 -18.80
CA PHE A 142 -18.91 9.05 -18.65
C PHE A 142 -18.36 8.69 -17.27
N GLN A 143 -17.52 9.54 -16.68
CA GLN A 143 -17.04 9.32 -15.30
C GLN A 143 -18.23 9.28 -14.32
N ALA A 144 -19.13 10.27 -14.41
CA ALA A 144 -20.33 10.32 -13.56
C ALA A 144 -21.23 9.11 -13.78
N LEU A 145 -21.50 8.75 -15.04
CA LEU A 145 -22.32 7.59 -15.37
C LEU A 145 -21.69 6.29 -14.86
N ILE A 146 -20.37 6.10 -15.00
CA ILE A 146 -19.67 4.93 -14.47
C ILE A 146 -19.81 4.86 -12.94
N SER A 147 -19.76 6.00 -12.23
CA SER A 147 -19.99 6.03 -10.78
C SER A 147 -21.41 5.64 -10.37
N GLU A 148 -22.42 5.94 -11.19
CA GLU A 148 -23.81 5.54 -10.94
C GLU A 148 -23.98 4.01 -10.93
N TYR A 149 -23.14 3.29 -11.67
CA TYR A 149 -23.10 1.83 -11.69
C TYR A 149 -22.06 1.22 -10.74
N ASP A 150 -21.54 1.98 -9.77
CA ASP A 150 -20.52 1.50 -8.81
C ASP A 150 -19.22 1.03 -9.51
N GLY A 151 -18.81 1.77 -10.54
CA GLY A 151 -17.68 1.44 -11.39
C GLY A 151 -16.34 1.38 -10.66
N GLU A 152 -16.09 2.28 -9.69
CA GLU A 152 -14.87 2.28 -8.88
C GLU A 152 -14.69 0.93 -8.19
N ARG A 153 -15.77 0.39 -7.63
CA ARG A 153 -15.76 -0.90 -6.96
C ARG A 153 -15.61 -2.04 -7.96
N ALA A 154 -16.33 -1.98 -9.09
CA ALA A 154 -16.23 -2.99 -10.14
C ALA A 154 -14.80 -3.14 -10.70
N PHE A 155 -14.06 -2.03 -10.82
CA PHE A 155 -12.65 -2.07 -11.22
C PHE A 155 -11.80 -2.82 -10.19
N ILE A 156 -11.97 -2.56 -8.89
CA ILE A 156 -11.20 -3.31 -7.87
C ILE A 156 -11.60 -4.78 -7.83
N ASP A 157 -12.89 -5.10 -7.81
CA ASP A 157 -13.36 -6.50 -7.82
C ASP A 157 -12.83 -7.26 -9.05
N GLY A 158 -12.77 -6.57 -10.20
CA GLY A 158 -12.23 -7.13 -11.43
C GLY A 158 -10.74 -7.48 -11.37
N ALA A 159 -9.94 -6.67 -10.67
CA ALA A 159 -8.54 -6.99 -10.41
C ALA A 159 -8.39 -8.10 -9.36
N LEU A 160 -9.17 -8.05 -8.28
CA LEU A 160 -9.15 -9.06 -7.21
C LEU A 160 -9.52 -10.46 -7.71
N ALA A 161 -10.42 -10.58 -8.67
CA ALA A 161 -10.79 -11.87 -9.26
C ALA A 161 -9.59 -12.65 -9.84
N THR A 162 -8.51 -11.96 -10.25
CA THR A 162 -7.26 -12.58 -10.73
C THR A 162 -6.47 -13.29 -9.63
N MET A 163 -6.65 -12.85 -8.38
CA MET A 163 -5.99 -13.45 -7.21
C MET A 163 -6.64 -14.77 -6.81
N SER A 164 -7.93 -14.97 -7.09
CA SER A 164 -8.64 -16.21 -6.75
C SER A 164 -8.21 -17.42 -7.60
N SER A 165 -7.58 -17.20 -8.75
CA SER A 165 -7.10 -18.25 -9.67
C SER A 165 -5.63 -18.62 -9.49
N SER A 166 -4.86 -17.82 -8.76
CA SER A 166 -3.42 -18.02 -8.62
C SER A 166 -3.13 -18.96 -7.45
N SER A 167 -2.22 -19.93 -7.65
CA SER A 167 -1.71 -20.75 -6.54
C SER A 167 -1.00 -19.85 -5.52
N PRO A 168 -0.99 -20.19 -4.22
CA PRO A 168 -0.34 -19.40 -3.17
C PRO A 168 1.12 -19.02 -3.49
N GLU A 169 1.83 -19.88 -4.24
CA GLU A 169 3.21 -19.68 -4.67
C GLU A 169 3.37 -18.65 -5.82
N SER A 170 2.33 -18.45 -6.63
CA SER A 170 2.31 -17.49 -7.74
C SER A 170 1.86 -16.07 -7.34
N LEU A 171 1.36 -15.92 -6.11
CA LEU A 171 0.91 -14.65 -5.51
C LEU A 171 2.05 -13.81 -4.93
N SER A 172 3.29 -14.00 -5.40
CA SER A 172 4.38 -13.14 -4.93
C SER A 172 4.08 -11.68 -5.30
N SER A 173 4.22 -10.79 -4.32
CA SER A 173 3.92 -9.36 -4.45
C SER A 173 4.56 -8.74 -5.71
N ALA A 174 5.78 -9.17 -6.05
CA ALA A 174 6.51 -8.73 -7.24
C ALA A 174 5.82 -9.08 -8.58
N VAL A 175 5.20 -10.26 -8.69
CA VAL A 175 4.48 -10.69 -9.90
C VAL A 175 3.18 -9.89 -10.05
N LEU A 176 2.49 -9.61 -8.96
CA LEU A 176 1.26 -8.82 -8.99
C LEU A 176 1.52 -7.35 -9.39
N PHE A 177 2.63 -6.75 -8.96
CA PHE A 177 3.01 -5.38 -9.38
C PHE A 177 3.34 -5.27 -10.88
N THR A 178 3.76 -6.37 -11.51
CA THR A 178 4.06 -6.42 -12.95
C THR A 178 2.88 -6.90 -13.79
N SER A 179 1.74 -7.23 -13.16
CA SER A 179 0.55 -7.69 -13.85
C SER A 179 -0.06 -6.59 -14.74
N PRO A 180 -0.31 -6.88 -16.03
CA PRO A 180 -1.00 -5.95 -16.93
C PRO A 180 -2.41 -5.57 -16.43
N VAL A 181 -3.10 -6.49 -15.76
CA VAL A 181 -4.45 -6.27 -15.23
C VAL A 181 -4.43 -5.21 -14.13
N TRP A 182 -3.52 -5.34 -13.16
CA TRP A 182 -3.37 -4.39 -12.06
C TRP A 182 -2.88 -3.02 -12.54
N SER A 183 -1.97 -2.98 -13.51
CA SER A 183 -1.52 -1.73 -14.13
C SER A 183 -2.66 -1.00 -14.85
N LEU A 184 -3.48 -1.72 -15.63
CA LEU A 184 -4.66 -1.14 -16.29
C LEU A 184 -5.75 -0.75 -15.29
N CYS A 185 -5.95 -1.54 -14.23
CA CYS A 185 -6.86 -1.19 -13.14
C CYS A 185 -6.44 0.13 -12.50
N ARG A 186 -5.16 0.29 -12.13
CA ARG A 186 -4.59 1.53 -11.58
C ARG A 186 -4.89 2.72 -12.48
N ARG A 187 -4.56 2.61 -13.76
CA ARG A 187 -4.77 3.69 -14.73
C ARG A 187 -6.24 4.04 -14.90
N THR A 188 -7.11 3.03 -15.01
CA THR A 188 -8.56 3.22 -15.19
C THR A 188 -9.17 3.87 -13.95
N LEU A 189 -8.76 3.43 -12.75
CA LEU A 189 -9.25 3.94 -11.48
C LEU A 189 -8.81 5.40 -11.24
N LEU A 190 -7.53 5.72 -11.48
CA LEU A 190 -7.03 7.10 -11.37
C LEU A 190 -7.78 8.03 -12.33
N GLU A 191 -8.03 7.58 -13.56
CA GLU A 191 -8.77 8.38 -14.53
C GLU A 191 -10.27 8.49 -14.23
N GLN A 192 -10.85 7.50 -13.55
CA GLN A 192 -12.23 7.54 -13.10
C GLN A 192 -12.43 8.50 -11.92
N ILE A 193 -11.45 8.57 -11.01
CA ILE A 193 -11.55 9.35 -9.78
C ILE A 193 -11.19 10.82 -10.03
N THR A 194 -10.15 11.08 -10.81
CA THR A 194 -9.58 12.44 -10.93
C THR A 194 -10.56 13.39 -11.59
N GLY A 195 -10.98 14.43 -10.85
CA GLY A 195 -11.91 15.45 -11.32
C GLY A 195 -13.38 15.02 -11.35
N ASN A 196 -13.71 13.79 -10.94
CA ASN A 196 -15.07 13.29 -10.85
C ASN A 196 -15.68 13.62 -9.48
N ARG A 197 -16.51 14.67 -9.43
CA ARG A 197 -17.12 15.12 -8.18
C ARG A 197 -18.26 14.22 -7.71
N ALA A 198 -18.88 13.46 -8.61
CA ALA A 198 -20.00 12.58 -8.28
C ALA A 198 -19.54 11.32 -7.53
N SER A 199 -18.27 10.93 -7.68
CA SER A 199 -17.72 9.68 -7.13
C SER A 199 -17.08 9.80 -5.76
N ILE A 200 -16.93 10.98 -5.17
CA ILE A 200 -16.05 11.20 -4.01
C ILE A 200 -16.33 10.25 -2.84
N THR A 201 -17.61 9.92 -2.60
CA THR A 201 -17.99 8.97 -1.55
C THR A 201 -17.63 7.54 -1.94
N GLN A 202 -17.96 7.12 -3.16
CA GLN A 202 -17.65 5.82 -3.72
C GLN A 202 -16.13 5.59 -3.78
N THR A 203 -15.39 6.54 -4.36
CA THR A 203 -13.93 6.62 -4.34
C THR A 203 -13.37 6.40 -2.95
N HIS A 204 -13.85 7.16 -1.96
CA HIS A 204 -13.34 7.04 -0.59
C HIS A 204 -13.64 5.65 -0.01
N SER A 205 -14.84 5.10 -0.24
CA SER A 205 -15.17 3.75 0.23
C SER A 205 -14.30 2.66 -0.41
N VAL A 206 -13.96 2.81 -1.69
CA VAL A 206 -13.08 1.86 -2.40
C VAL A 206 -11.64 1.97 -1.90
N ILE A 207 -11.15 3.18 -1.61
CA ILE A 207 -9.83 3.37 -1.00
C ILE A 207 -9.77 2.73 0.39
N VAL A 208 -10.78 2.98 1.24
CA VAL A 208 -10.85 2.35 2.57
C VAL A 208 -10.85 0.84 2.45
N LEU A 209 -11.65 0.29 1.53
CA LEU A 209 -11.69 -1.15 1.27
C LEU A 209 -10.32 -1.72 0.89
N MET A 210 -9.57 -1.05 0.01
CA MET A 210 -8.23 -1.52 -0.36
C MET A 210 -7.25 -1.45 0.81
N LEU A 211 -7.30 -0.38 1.60
CA LEU A 211 -6.39 -0.18 2.74
C LEU A 211 -6.66 -1.11 3.93
N GLU A 212 -7.90 -1.56 4.09
CA GLU A 212 -8.35 -2.51 5.11
C GLU A 212 -8.39 -3.97 4.59
N HIS A 213 -7.89 -4.22 3.38
CA HIS A 213 -7.87 -5.55 2.77
C HIS A 213 -6.87 -6.49 3.46
N GLU A 214 -7.17 -7.79 3.52
CA GLU A 214 -6.31 -8.80 4.16
C GLU A 214 -4.92 -8.93 3.50
N HIS A 215 -4.87 -8.90 2.17
CA HIS A 215 -3.63 -8.96 1.42
C HIS A 215 -2.86 -7.64 1.41
N ALA A 216 -1.60 -7.67 1.90
CA ALA A 216 -0.71 -6.50 1.94
C ALA A 216 -0.50 -5.85 0.56
N PHE A 217 -0.45 -6.63 -0.52
CA PHE A 217 -0.35 -6.10 -1.88
C PHE A 217 -1.50 -5.13 -2.20
N VAL A 218 -2.74 -5.49 -1.86
CA VAL A 218 -3.94 -4.66 -2.11
C VAL A 218 -3.89 -3.39 -1.25
N ARG A 219 -3.40 -3.50 -0.01
CA ARG A 219 -3.16 -2.34 0.85
C ARG A 219 -2.15 -1.37 0.24
N VAL A 220 -1.03 -1.88 -0.28
CA VAL A 220 -0.01 -1.06 -0.96
C VAL A 220 -0.59 -0.40 -2.21
N PHE A 221 -1.32 -1.17 -3.03
CA PHE A 221 -2.00 -0.65 -4.20
C PHE A 221 -2.96 0.49 -3.84
N GLY A 222 -3.78 0.31 -2.81
CA GLY A 222 -4.70 1.34 -2.31
C GLY A 222 -3.96 2.58 -1.78
N ALA A 223 -2.85 2.39 -1.07
CA ALA A 223 -2.03 3.47 -0.55
C ALA A 223 -1.40 4.30 -1.69
N GLN A 224 -0.92 3.63 -2.74
CA GLN A 224 -0.38 4.29 -3.94
C GLN A 224 -1.44 5.10 -4.68
N ILE A 225 -2.64 4.55 -4.87
CA ILE A 225 -3.76 5.29 -5.47
C ILE A 225 -4.08 6.53 -4.62
N LEU A 226 -4.18 6.36 -3.30
CA LEU A 226 -4.47 7.48 -2.41
C LEU A 226 -3.37 8.55 -2.47
N ARG A 227 -2.09 8.15 -2.52
CA ARG A 227 -0.95 9.07 -2.60
C ARG A 227 -0.99 9.92 -3.85
N GLU A 228 -1.30 9.32 -5.00
CA GLU A 228 -1.49 10.05 -6.26
C GLU A 228 -2.62 11.09 -6.16
N LEU A 229 -3.70 10.80 -5.43
CA LEU A 229 -4.81 11.74 -5.28
C LEU A 229 -4.51 12.90 -4.32
N VAL A 230 -3.77 12.64 -3.23
CA VAL A 230 -3.60 13.64 -2.15
C VAL A 230 -2.32 14.46 -2.25
N THR A 231 -1.30 13.96 -2.94
CA THR A 231 0.00 14.64 -3.05
C THR A 231 -0.01 15.69 -4.15
N GLU A 232 0.31 16.94 -3.81
CA GLU A 232 0.22 18.09 -4.72
C GLU A 232 1.13 17.99 -5.94
N THR A 233 2.24 17.26 -5.84
CA THR A 233 3.18 17.04 -6.95
C THR A 233 2.74 15.93 -7.91
N SER A 234 1.67 15.17 -7.59
CA SER A 234 1.15 14.14 -8.47
C SER A 234 0.38 14.73 -9.65
N PHE A 235 0.50 14.09 -10.81
CA PHE A 235 -0.31 14.36 -11.98
C PHE A 235 -1.82 14.16 -11.72
N PHE A 236 -2.18 13.20 -10.86
CA PHE A 236 -3.57 12.84 -10.54
C PHE A 236 -4.09 13.54 -9.27
N HIS A 237 -3.40 14.60 -8.81
CA HIS A 237 -3.79 15.33 -7.63
C HIS A 237 -5.23 15.86 -7.75
N ASP A 238 -6.09 15.51 -6.79
CA ASP A 238 -7.45 16.03 -6.69
C ASP A 238 -7.62 16.84 -5.40
N ALA A 239 -7.47 18.16 -5.55
CA ALA A 239 -7.59 19.12 -4.46
C ALA A 239 -8.99 19.09 -3.80
N TYR A 240 -10.04 18.78 -4.57
CA TYR A 240 -11.40 18.75 -4.07
C TYR A 240 -11.63 17.50 -3.20
N TYR A 241 -11.20 16.32 -3.68
CA TYR A 241 -11.21 15.09 -2.90
C TYR A 241 -10.42 15.25 -1.59
N ARG A 242 -9.18 15.74 -1.67
CA ARG A 242 -8.32 15.98 -0.49
C ARG A 242 -9.01 16.88 0.53
N ARG A 243 -9.60 17.99 0.09
CA ARG A 243 -10.33 18.93 0.97
C ARG A 243 -11.56 18.29 1.60
N CYS A 244 -12.38 17.59 0.82
CA CYS A 244 -13.62 16.97 1.30
C CYS A 244 -13.37 15.82 2.27
N LYS A 245 -12.28 15.07 2.09
CA LYS A 245 -11.96 13.88 2.90
C LYS A 245 -10.84 14.08 3.91
N ALA A 246 -10.24 15.27 4.00
CA ALA A 246 -9.10 15.56 4.89
C ALA A 246 -9.23 14.98 6.30
N ARG A 247 -10.37 15.22 6.98
CA ARG A 247 -10.61 14.72 8.35
C ARG A 247 -10.71 13.19 8.43
N ALA A 248 -11.22 12.53 7.40
CA ALA A 248 -11.30 11.08 7.34
C ALA A 248 -9.96 10.43 6.95
N LEU A 249 -9.15 11.14 6.16
CA LEU A 249 -7.83 10.68 5.73
C LEU A 249 -6.83 10.61 6.89
N ILE A 250 -6.87 11.53 7.84
CA ILE A 250 -5.94 11.56 8.98
C ILE A 250 -5.96 10.22 9.76
N PRO A 251 -7.09 9.79 10.37
CA PRO A 251 -7.11 8.54 11.12
C PRO A 251 -6.88 7.31 10.23
N LEU A 252 -7.20 7.38 8.93
CA LEU A 252 -6.94 6.30 7.99
C LEU A 252 -5.44 6.11 7.74
N CYS A 253 -4.73 7.18 7.39
CA CYS A 253 -3.29 7.14 7.12
C CYS A 253 -2.48 6.85 8.39
N THR A 254 -2.88 7.38 9.55
CA THR A 254 -2.17 7.09 10.81
C THR A 254 -2.40 5.65 11.25
N ARG A 255 -3.61 5.09 11.10
CA ARG A 255 -3.85 3.66 11.38
C ARG A 255 -3.09 2.76 10.40
N LEU A 256 -2.97 3.16 9.14
CA LEU A 256 -2.16 2.43 8.17
C LEU A 256 -0.70 2.34 8.66
N LEU A 257 -0.11 3.47 9.05
CA LEU A 257 1.23 3.55 9.59
C LEU A 257 1.39 2.78 10.93
N GLN A 258 0.34 2.63 11.73
CA GLN A 258 0.38 1.82 12.96
C GLN A 258 0.44 0.32 12.70
N THR A 259 -0.05 -0.14 11.53
CA THR A 259 -0.32 -1.55 11.23
C THR A 259 0.62 -2.13 10.16
N THR A 260 1.72 -1.45 9.87
CA THR A 260 2.68 -1.76 8.79
C THR A 260 3.91 -2.53 9.22
N THR A 261 3.99 -3.02 10.46
CA THR A 261 5.21 -3.60 11.06
C THR A 261 5.83 -4.77 10.28
N ASP A 262 5.05 -5.42 9.41
CA ASP A 262 5.48 -6.59 8.65
C ASP A 262 5.66 -6.31 7.14
N ASN A 263 5.47 -5.06 6.67
CA ASN A 263 5.60 -4.71 5.25
C ASN A 263 6.23 -3.33 5.02
N LEU A 264 7.52 -3.31 4.70
CA LEU A 264 8.31 -2.10 4.46
C LEU A 264 7.76 -1.22 3.33
N ARG A 265 7.18 -1.82 2.27
CA ARG A 265 6.59 -1.03 1.17
C ARG A 265 5.35 -0.30 1.64
N LEU A 266 4.51 -0.96 2.44
CA LEU A 266 3.31 -0.34 2.99
C LEU A 266 3.66 0.72 4.03
N GLU A 267 4.68 0.48 4.85
CA GLU A 267 5.22 1.47 5.79
C GLU A 267 5.68 2.73 5.05
N HIS A 268 6.46 2.57 3.98
CA HIS A 268 6.91 3.68 3.15
C HIS A 268 5.73 4.47 2.57
N GLU A 269 4.75 3.80 1.95
CA GLU A 269 3.57 4.48 1.39
C GLU A 269 2.73 5.16 2.48
N ALA A 270 2.60 4.56 3.66
CA ALA A 270 1.89 5.16 4.79
C ALA A 270 2.60 6.41 5.33
N LEU A 271 3.93 6.37 5.42
CA LEU A 271 4.74 7.51 5.85
C LEU A 271 4.63 8.68 4.85
N GLU A 272 4.73 8.39 3.55
CA GLU A 272 4.54 9.39 2.48
C GLU A 272 3.15 10.02 2.52
N LEU A 273 2.11 9.22 2.79
CA LEU A 273 0.75 9.71 2.95
C LEU A 273 0.61 10.66 4.15
N VAL A 274 1.15 10.29 5.31
CA VAL A 274 1.12 11.15 6.51
C VAL A 274 1.93 12.41 6.26
N HIS A 275 3.11 12.30 5.65
CA HIS A 275 3.94 13.43 5.26
C HIS A 275 3.17 14.40 4.36
N SER A 276 2.50 13.89 3.32
CA SER A 276 1.65 14.68 2.40
C SER A 276 0.50 15.40 3.14
N LEU A 277 -0.13 14.79 4.14
CA LEU A 277 -1.16 15.44 4.95
C LEU A 277 -0.59 16.55 5.85
N VAL A 278 0.59 16.31 6.43
CA VAL A 278 1.29 17.24 7.33
C VAL A 278 1.78 18.50 6.62
N GLN A 279 2.06 18.44 5.31
CA GLN A 279 2.40 19.63 4.52
C GLN A 279 1.25 20.67 4.47
N THR A 280 0.00 20.27 4.75
CA THR A 280 -1.12 21.23 4.86
C THR A 280 -1.21 21.81 6.27
N THR A 281 -0.95 23.11 6.40
CA THR A 281 -0.97 23.84 7.68
C THR A 281 -2.25 23.64 8.50
N VAL A 282 -3.42 23.63 7.84
CA VAL A 282 -4.74 23.43 8.48
C VAL A 282 -4.89 22.04 9.11
N LEU A 283 -4.13 21.04 8.64
CA LEU A 283 -4.20 19.66 9.12
C LEU A 283 -3.10 19.31 10.12
N GLN A 284 -2.04 20.12 10.22
CA GLN A 284 -0.86 19.84 11.04
C GLN A 284 -1.21 19.50 12.48
N GLU A 285 -1.99 20.34 13.15
CA GLU A 285 -2.37 20.12 14.56
C GLU A 285 -3.13 18.79 14.74
N SER A 286 -4.08 18.51 13.85
CA SER A 286 -4.88 17.28 13.91
C SER A 286 -4.05 16.04 13.63
N VAL A 287 -3.07 16.10 12.71
CA VAL A 287 -2.15 14.99 12.45
C VAL A 287 -1.21 14.80 13.64
N CYS A 288 -0.63 15.87 14.16
CA CYS A 288 0.23 15.85 15.35
C CYS A 288 -0.46 15.23 16.56
N ALA A 289 -1.74 15.54 16.78
CA ALA A 289 -2.53 14.92 17.85
C ALA A 289 -2.63 13.39 17.71
N HIS A 290 -2.74 12.86 16.49
CA HIS A 290 -2.78 11.41 16.25
C HIS A 290 -1.39 10.77 16.40
N LEU A 291 -0.33 11.44 15.94
CA LEU A 291 1.05 10.97 16.11
C LEU A 291 1.46 10.94 17.58
N ALA A 292 1.14 11.98 18.35
CA ALA A 292 1.42 12.05 19.78
C ALA A 292 0.66 10.97 20.56
N ARG A 293 -0.62 10.74 20.23
CA ARG A 293 -1.42 9.64 20.80
C ARG A 293 -0.81 8.28 20.47
N TRP A 294 -0.42 8.07 19.21
CA TRP A 294 0.24 6.82 18.81
C TRP A 294 1.53 6.56 19.60
N LEU A 295 2.37 7.59 19.78
CA LEU A 295 3.59 7.45 20.57
C LEU A 295 3.29 7.18 22.06
N HIS A 296 2.28 7.83 22.62
CA HIS A 296 1.80 7.57 23.99
C HIS A 296 1.34 6.11 24.16
N ASP A 297 0.46 5.63 23.29
CA ASP A 297 -0.05 4.26 23.31
C ASP A 297 1.10 3.26 23.15
N SER A 298 2.07 3.57 22.28
CA SER A 298 3.24 2.72 22.04
C SER A 298 4.24 2.70 23.20
N ALA A 299 4.36 3.82 23.93
CA ALA A 299 5.23 3.94 25.11
C ALA A 299 4.69 3.18 26.33
N THR A 300 3.36 3.12 26.46
CA THR A 300 2.66 2.43 27.56
C THR A 300 2.32 0.97 27.24
N ALA A 301 2.42 0.56 25.97
CA ALA A 301 2.24 -0.82 25.55
C ALA A 301 3.19 -1.77 26.32
N ALA A 302 2.65 -2.92 26.74
CA ALA A 302 3.44 -3.93 27.43
C ALA A 302 4.56 -4.45 26.54
N ASP A 303 5.80 -4.33 27.01
CA ASP A 303 6.91 -5.01 26.38
C ASP A 303 6.98 -6.45 26.90
N LEU A 304 6.33 -7.34 26.17
CA LEU A 304 6.30 -8.78 26.46
C LEU A 304 7.69 -9.41 26.45
N PHE A 305 8.64 -8.78 25.74
CA PHE A 305 9.94 -9.36 25.42
C PHE A 305 11.04 -8.88 26.37
N ASP A 306 11.00 -7.61 26.81
CA ASP A 306 11.97 -7.07 27.77
C ASP A 306 12.05 -7.92 29.05
N LYS A 307 10.91 -8.39 29.59
CA LYS A 307 10.90 -9.20 30.83
C LYS A 307 11.17 -10.69 30.60
N ALA A 308 10.79 -11.26 29.47
CA ALA A 308 11.00 -12.67 29.16
C ALA A 308 12.46 -12.99 28.77
N TYR A 309 13.13 -12.05 28.08
CA TYR A 309 14.52 -12.21 27.63
C TYR A 309 15.55 -11.58 28.56
N ALA A 310 15.11 -11.01 29.69
CA ALA A 310 15.96 -10.61 30.81
C ALA A 310 16.94 -11.71 31.26
N SER A 311 16.57 -12.97 31.04
CA SER A 311 17.33 -14.16 31.40
C SER A 311 18.12 -14.78 30.25
N LEU A 312 17.96 -14.31 29.00
CA LEU A 312 18.57 -14.92 27.81
C LEU A 312 19.74 -14.04 27.34
N THR A 313 20.90 -14.27 27.95
CA THR A 313 22.14 -13.51 27.73
C THR A 313 22.80 -13.69 26.35
N HIS A 314 22.20 -14.37 25.37
CA HIS A 314 23.00 -14.91 24.25
C HIS A 314 22.54 -14.75 22.79
N THR A 315 21.52 -13.96 22.44
CA THR A 315 21.31 -13.62 21.02
C THR A 315 20.94 -12.16 20.81
N ARG A 316 21.98 -11.30 20.75
CA ARG A 316 21.88 -9.86 20.40
C ARG A 316 21.11 -9.61 19.09
N GLU A 317 21.13 -10.57 18.17
CA GLU A 317 20.44 -10.51 16.88
C GLU A 317 18.91 -10.67 17.03
N TYR A 318 18.46 -11.53 17.94
CA TYR A 318 17.05 -11.78 18.22
C TYR A 318 16.42 -10.62 19.00
N GLU A 319 17.16 -10.06 19.97
CA GLU A 319 16.81 -8.82 20.67
C GLU A 319 16.69 -7.65 19.66
N MET A 320 17.64 -7.54 18.72
CA MET A 320 17.61 -6.51 17.69
C MET A 320 16.42 -6.66 16.73
N TYR A 321 16.09 -7.87 16.29
CA TYR A 321 14.95 -8.13 15.41
C TYR A 321 13.59 -7.83 16.06
N ILE A 322 13.36 -8.32 17.29
CA ILE A 322 12.11 -8.09 18.00
C ILE A 322 11.91 -6.61 18.31
N HIS A 323 12.97 -5.91 18.71
CA HIS A 323 12.85 -4.50 19.00
C HIS A 323 12.74 -3.62 17.75
N LEU A 324 13.21 -4.05 16.56
CA LEU A 324 12.91 -3.36 15.30
C LEU A 324 11.40 -3.33 15.02
N ARG A 325 10.66 -4.35 15.44
CA ARG A 325 9.20 -4.41 15.36
C ARG A 325 8.48 -3.92 16.62
N ALA A 326 9.22 -3.40 17.61
CA ALA A 326 8.58 -2.88 18.80
C ALA A 326 7.74 -1.64 18.46
N PRO A 327 6.47 -1.56 18.95
CA PRO A 327 5.57 -0.45 18.61
C PRO A 327 6.18 0.93 18.84
N PHE A 328 6.92 1.11 19.95
CA PHE A 328 7.57 2.37 20.27
C PHE A 328 8.72 2.72 19.32
N VAL A 329 9.54 1.74 18.93
CA VAL A 329 10.68 1.99 18.03
C VAL A 329 10.16 2.45 16.67
N HIS A 330 9.16 1.76 16.14
CA HIS A 330 8.50 2.11 14.89
C HIS A 330 7.83 3.50 14.96
N ALA A 331 7.07 3.79 16.02
CA ALA A 331 6.47 5.10 16.23
C ALA A 331 7.51 6.22 16.30
N ALA A 332 8.58 6.03 17.08
CA ALA A 332 9.65 7.00 17.22
C ALA A 332 10.39 7.25 15.90
N GLN A 333 10.70 6.20 15.14
CA GLN A 333 11.36 6.31 13.83
C GLN A 333 10.50 7.09 12.82
N ALA A 334 9.21 6.74 12.70
CA ALA A 334 8.29 7.41 11.80
C ALA A 334 8.14 8.90 12.17
N ILE A 335 7.94 9.21 13.45
CA ILE A 335 7.79 10.59 13.92
C ILE A 335 9.09 11.38 13.74
N ASN A 336 10.26 10.81 14.04
CA ASN A 336 11.55 11.47 13.78
C ASN A 336 11.73 11.81 12.30
N THR A 337 11.36 10.89 11.41
CA THR A 337 11.43 11.13 9.96
C THR A 337 10.48 12.26 9.53
N LEU A 338 9.28 12.32 10.11
CA LEU A 338 8.33 13.40 9.87
C LEU A 338 8.80 14.75 10.43
N MET A 339 9.43 14.77 11.61
CA MET A 339 9.97 15.99 12.20
C MET A 339 11.17 16.53 11.40
N ASP A 340 12.01 15.65 10.88
CA ASP A 340 13.16 16.00 10.03
C ASP A 340 12.70 16.57 8.67
N SER A 341 11.75 15.89 8.02
CA SER A 341 11.19 16.33 6.73
C SER A 341 10.26 17.55 6.83
N THR A 342 9.58 17.74 7.97
CA THR A 342 8.68 18.89 8.20
C THR A 342 8.95 19.58 9.54
N PRO A 343 9.96 20.47 9.63
CA PRO A 343 10.33 21.11 10.90
C PRO A 343 9.20 21.90 11.58
N ALA A 344 8.20 22.36 10.82
CA ALA A 344 7.06 23.11 11.32
C ALA A 344 6.20 22.33 12.35
N ILE A 345 6.21 20.99 12.31
CA ILE A 345 5.44 20.19 13.28
C ILE A 345 6.13 20.07 14.64
N LEU A 346 7.42 20.37 14.72
CA LEU A 346 8.20 20.16 15.94
C LEU A 346 7.65 20.98 17.11
N SER A 347 7.37 22.28 16.89
CA SER A 347 6.79 23.14 17.92
C SER A 347 5.42 22.64 18.35
N ILE A 348 4.58 22.20 17.41
CA ILE A 348 3.24 21.66 17.69
C ILE A 348 3.35 20.40 18.56
N LEU A 349 4.24 19.47 18.22
CA LEU A 349 4.43 18.22 18.97
C LEU A 349 5.01 18.46 20.37
N VAL A 350 5.95 19.40 20.52
CA VAL A 350 6.61 19.67 21.80
C VAL A 350 5.78 20.56 22.72
N GLU A 351 5.20 21.63 22.20
CA GLU A 351 4.52 22.65 23.00
C GLU A 351 3.03 22.35 23.21
N THR A 352 2.35 21.75 22.23
CA THR A 352 0.90 21.49 22.31
C THR A 352 0.56 20.08 22.74
N HIS A 353 1.30 19.08 22.23
CA HIS A 353 1.00 17.66 22.47
C HIS A 353 2.02 16.95 23.38
N GLU A 354 2.94 17.71 24.00
CA GLU A 354 3.84 17.25 25.06
C GLU A 354 4.59 15.94 24.74
N ILE A 355 5.06 15.77 23.48
CA ILE A 355 5.66 14.53 23.00
C ILE A 355 6.92 14.09 23.79
N LEU A 356 7.53 15.01 24.54
CA LEU A 356 8.67 14.72 25.40
C LEU A 356 8.32 13.76 26.55
N ILE A 357 7.09 13.77 27.05
CA ILE A 357 6.67 12.94 28.18
C ILE A 357 6.74 11.44 27.84
N PRO A 358 6.09 10.92 26.76
CA PRO A 358 6.20 9.51 26.40
C PRO A 358 7.64 9.09 26.06
N ILE A 359 8.43 9.97 25.45
CA ILE A 359 9.83 9.67 25.11
C ILE A 359 10.68 9.56 26.39
N ALA A 360 10.52 10.51 27.32
CA ALA A 360 11.23 10.51 28.61
C ALA A 360 10.86 9.30 29.47
N PHE A 361 9.57 8.93 29.48
CA PHE A 361 9.08 7.74 30.17
C PHE A 361 9.79 6.46 29.68
N VAL A 362 9.90 6.27 28.36
CA VAL A 362 10.60 5.11 27.78
C VAL A 362 12.09 5.17 28.09
N LEU A 363 12.74 6.33 27.99
CA LEU A 363 14.16 6.47 28.34
C LEU A 363 14.44 6.06 29.79
N ALA A 364 13.57 6.45 30.74
CA ALA A 364 13.72 6.14 32.14
C ALA A 364 13.44 4.66 32.45
N THR A 365 12.39 4.08 31.87
CA THR A 365 11.91 2.74 32.21
C THR A 365 12.55 1.60 31.43
N SER A 366 12.97 1.83 30.18
CA SER A 366 13.61 0.79 29.35
C SER A 366 15.04 0.48 29.78
N ARG A 367 15.52 -0.71 29.48
CA ARG A 367 16.91 -1.09 29.79
C ARG A 367 17.90 -0.23 29.02
N PRO A 368 18.96 0.27 29.68
CA PRO A 368 20.10 0.83 28.97
C PRO A 368 20.60 -0.18 27.94
N ALA A 369 20.92 0.29 26.74
CA ALA A 369 21.29 -0.50 25.57
C ALA A 369 20.15 -1.19 24.77
N SER A 370 18.91 -1.20 25.23
CA SER A 370 17.77 -1.67 24.40
C SER A 370 17.55 -0.74 23.21
N LEU A 371 16.98 -1.25 22.10
CA LEU A 371 16.66 -0.42 20.94
C LEU A 371 15.58 0.64 21.25
N LYS A 372 14.64 0.35 22.16
CA LYS A 372 13.66 1.34 22.66
C LYS A 372 14.32 2.51 23.35
N TRP A 373 15.28 2.20 24.22
CA TRP A 373 16.07 3.22 24.93
C TRP A 373 16.86 4.09 23.95
N HIS A 374 17.50 3.48 22.94
CA HIS A 374 18.19 4.23 21.88
C HIS A 374 17.24 5.06 21.03
N ALA A 375 16.08 4.52 20.63
CA ALA A 375 15.09 5.26 19.87
C ALA A 375 14.56 6.48 20.64
N ALA A 376 14.30 6.33 21.95
CA ALA A 376 13.92 7.43 22.82
C ALA A 376 15.02 8.49 22.90
N LEU A 377 16.26 8.05 23.14
CA LEU A 377 17.41 8.94 23.24
C LEU A 377 17.69 9.71 21.94
N THR A 378 17.63 9.04 20.78
CA THR A 378 17.77 9.68 19.47
C THR A 378 16.69 10.72 19.24
N SER A 379 15.44 10.43 19.64
CA SER A 379 14.33 11.39 19.53
C SER A 379 14.56 12.61 20.41
N LEU A 380 14.98 12.43 21.67
CA LEU A 380 15.32 13.55 22.57
C LEU A 380 16.51 14.36 22.06
N LEU A 381 17.53 13.71 21.51
CA LEU A 381 18.69 14.39 20.94
C LEU A 381 18.28 15.23 19.72
N PHE A 382 17.43 14.68 18.84
CA PHE A 382 16.88 15.42 17.71
C PHE A 382 16.06 16.64 18.17
N ILE A 383 15.13 16.45 19.11
CA ILE A 383 14.29 17.54 19.62
C ILE A 383 15.12 18.61 20.33
N SER A 384 16.11 18.21 21.14
CA SER A 384 16.98 19.13 21.87
C SER A 384 17.89 19.96 20.96
N THR A 385 18.37 19.38 19.85
CA THR A 385 19.19 20.13 18.88
C THR A 385 18.37 21.15 18.10
N GLN A 386 17.12 20.84 17.78
CA GLN A 386 16.25 21.68 16.95
C GLN A 386 15.41 22.70 17.74
N SER A 387 14.95 22.35 18.95
CA SER A 387 14.12 23.21 19.83
C SER A 387 14.72 23.35 21.23
N HIS A 388 15.99 23.76 21.27
CA HIS A 388 16.83 23.72 22.48
C HIS A 388 16.19 24.35 23.72
N VAL A 389 15.73 25.60 23.65
CA VAL A 389 15.27 26.33 24.85
C VAL A 389 14.01 25.70 25.45
N VAL A 390 13.02 25.38 24.64
CA VAL A 390 11.75 24.80 25.09
C VAL A 390 11.97 23.35 25.55
N ALA A 391 12.72 22.57 24.78
CA ALA A 391 13.01 21.18 25.11
C ALA A 391 13.81 21.06 26.41
N MET A 392 14.85 21.87 26.62
CA MET A 392 15.67 21.82 27.84
C MET A 392 14.88 22.16 29.10
N ARG A 393 13.97 23.14 29.02
CA ARG A 393 13.10 23.47 30.16
C ARG A 393 12.19 22.31 30.52
N HIS A 394 11.52 21.70 29.55
CA HIS A 394 10.64 20.56 29.81
C HIS A 394 11.42 19.31 30.26
N LEU A 395 12.62 19.07 29.73
CA LEU A 395 13.47 17.97 30.16
C LEU A 395 13.99 18.17 31.59
N SER A 396 14.33 19.41 31.97
CA SER A 396 14.69 19.78 33.35
C SER A 396 13.58 19.41 34.33
N GLU A 397 12.34 19.73 33.99
CA GLU A 397 11.16 19.42 34.81
C GLU A 397 10.86 17.91 34.88
N LEU A 398 10.99 17.20 33.76
CA LEU A 398 10.69 15.77 33.68
C LEU A 398 11.72 14.88 34.40
N PHE A 399 12.99 15.29 34.41
CA PHE A 399 14.08 14.53 35.01
C PHE A 399 14.57 15.09 36.35
N ASP A 400 14.03 16.22 36.84
CA ASP A 400 14.52 16.88 38.07
C ASP A 400 16.03 17.22 37.99
N VAL A 401 16.44 17.77 36.84
CA VAL A 401 17.83 18.19 36.53
C VAL A 401 17.86 19.69 36.33
N SER A 402 18.93 20.40 36.71
CA SER A 402 18.97 21.85 36.54
C SER A 402 19.04 22.26 35.06
N VAL A 403 18.30 23.30 34.68
CA VAL A 403 18.36 23.88 33.32
C VAL A 403 19.79 24.34 32.99
N HIS A 404 20.54 24.82 33.99
CA HIS A 404 21.93 25.25 33.78
C HIS A 404 22.85 24.09 33.39
N ASP A 405 22.69 22.92 34.00
CA ASP A 405 23.49 21.73 33.66
C ASP A 405 23.16 21.23 32.25
N LEU A 406 21.89 21.36 31.85
CA LEU A 406 21.43 21.02 30.51
C LEU A 406 21.87 22.05 29.46
N ASP A 407 21.87 23.35 29.77
CA ASP A 407 22.37 24.40 28.86
C ASP A 407 23.90 24.39 28.71
N ALA A 408 24.61 23.85 29.71
CA ALA A 408 26.06 23.67 29.65
C ALA A 408 26.50 22.54 28.71
N LEU A 409 25.56 21.72 28.22
CA LEU A 409 25.81 20.67 27.24
C LEU A 409 26.07 21.29 25.85
N PRO A 410 27.20 20.95 25.17
CA PRO A 410 27.42 21.36 23.80
C PRO A 410 26.25 20.98 22.89
N ARG A 411 25.91 21.83 21.91
CA ARG A 411 24.86 21.51 20.91
C ARG A 411 25.15 20.26 20.06
N THR A 412 26.40 19.80 20.04
CA THR A 412 26.86 18.56 19.38
C THR A 412 27.01 17.39 20.35
N VAL A 413 26.34 17.43 21.51
CA VAL A 413 26.48 16.40 22.54
C VAL A 413 26.12 15.02 22.02
N GLY A 414 27.06 14.08 22.20
CA GLY A 414 26.81 12.68 21.94
C GLY A 414 25.69 12.14 22.83
N ALA A 415 24.85 11.29 22.25
CA ALA A 415 23.67 10.69 22.87
C ALA A 415 23.93 10.19 24.32
N GLU A 416 25.06 9.52 24.55
CA GLU A 416 25.42 8.98 25.86
C GLU A 416 25.69 10.04 26.95
N ARG A 417 26.14 11.24 26.58
CA ARG A 417 26.35 12.34 27.54
C ARG A 417 25.02 12.97 27.93
N LEU A 418 24.10 13.14 26.97
CA LEU A 418 22.73 13.58 27.26
C LEU A 418 22.02 12.60 28.19
N ALA A 419 22.10 11.30 27.90
CA ALA A 419 21.49 10.28 28.74
C ALA A 419 22.06 10.27 30.17
N ARG A 420 23.38 10.44 30.33
CA ARG A 420 24.02 10.52 31.65
C ARG A 420 23.58 11.74 32.45
N CYS A 421 23.44 12.90 31.81
CA CYS A 421 22.92 14.10 32.46
C CYS A 421 21.45 13.94 32.89
N LEU A 422 20.61 13.31 32.06
CA LEU A 422 19.18 13.15 32.36
C LEU A 422 18.89 12.04 33.38
N LEU A 423 19.56 10.89 33.29
CA LEU A 423 19.27 9.72 34.13
C LEU A 423 20.12 9.66 35.39
N GLY A 424 21.23 10.40 35.46
CA GLY A 424 22.12 10.43 36.62
C GLY A 424 22.61 9.04 37.03
N ASP A 425 22.55 8.76 38.33
CA ASP A 425 22.79 7.45 38.91
C ASP A 425 21.51 6.61 38.99
N GLU A 426 21.64 5.32 39.28
CA GLU A 426 20.47 4.43 39.37
C GLU A 426 19.47 4.90 40.45
N THR A 427 19.93 5.56 41.52
CA THR A 427 19.02 6.09 42.56
C THR A 427 18.19 7.26 42.04
N HIS A 428 18.78 8.17 41.26
CA HIS A 428 18.05 9.23 40.58
C HIS A 428 17.09 8.67 39.54
N ARG A 429 17.53 7.73 38.71
CA ARG A 429 16.66 7.04 37.75
C ARG A 429 15.42 6.41 38.40
N GLN A 430 15.57 5.72 39.53
CA GLN A 430 14.43 5.13 40.25
C GLN A 430 13.47 6.20 40.79
N ARG A 431 13.98 7.37 41.21
CA ARG A 431 13.13 8.51 41.60
C ARG A 431 12.33 9.06 40.42
N VAL A 432 12.97 9.22 39.26
CA VAL A 432 12.31 9.66 38.02
C VAL A 432 11.22 8.67 37.60
N ILE A 433 11.49 7.36 37.64
CA ILE A 433 10.48 6.33 37.36
C ILE A 433 9.29 6.42 38.33
N ALA A 434 9.57 6.60 39.63
CA ALA A 434 8.52 6.75 40.65
C ALA A 434 7.64 7.99 40.41
N GLN A 435 8.22 9.10 39.95
CA GLN A 435 7.50 10.31 39.58
C GLN A 435 6.58 10.10 38.37
N PHE A 436 7.04 9.40 37.33
CA PHE A 436 6.16 9.02 36.21
C PHE A 436 4.99 8.16 36.71
N HIS A 437 5.25 7.18 37.58
CA HIS A 437 4.22 6.30 38.14
C HIS A 437 3.22 7.03 39.04
N SER A 438 3.64 8.07 39.77
CA SER A 438 2.73 8.92 40.56
C SER A 438 1.87 9.81 39.67
N ASN A 439 2.39 10.21 38.51
CA ASN A 439 1.68 10.99 37.49
C ASN A 439 0.80 10.12 36.56
N GLY A 440 0.58 8.84 36.92
CA GLY A 440 -0.33 7.95 36.19
C GLY A 440 0.28 7.24 34.97
N TRP A 441 1.55 7.48 34.64
CA TRP A 441 2.22 6.77 33.55
C TRP A 441 2.63 5.38 34.01
N ARG A 442 2.06 4.33 33.40
CA ARG A 442 2.34 2.93 33.71
C ARG A 442 2.25 2.09 32.45
N GLN A 443 2.99 0.98 32.41
CA GLN A 443 2.83 -0.03 31.36
C GLN A 443 1.54 -0.83 31.58
N ASP A 444 0.80 -1.14 30.52
CA ASP A 444 -0.45 -1.90 30.61
C ASP A 444 -0.19 -3.40 30.90
N VAL A 445 -0.26 -3.79 32.17
CA VAL A 445 -0.01 -5.17 32.63
C VAL A 445 -1.13 -6.14 32.22
N SER A 446 -2.28 -5.64 31.75
CA SER A 446 -3.44 -6.45 31.35
C SER A 446 -3.16 -7.27 30.09
N GLN A 447 -2.40 -6.69 29.14
CA GLN A 447 -1.98 -7.37 27.92
C GLN A 447 -0.90 -8.44 28.17
N MET A 448 -0.14 -8.34 29.27
CA MET A 448 0.85 -9.36 29.66
C MET A 448 0.21 -10.72 29.93
N HIS A 449 -0.97 -10.77 30.55
CA HIS A 449 -1.65 -12.02 30.93
C HIS A 449 -2.19 -12.76 29.69
N LEU A 450 -2.72 -12.04 28.71
CA LEU A 450 -3.20 -12.60 27.43
C LEU A 450 -2.07 -13.11 26.54
N ALA A 451 -0.93 -12.44 26.55
CA ALA A 451 0.25 -12.86 25.78
C ALA A 451 0.97 -14.05 26.42
N HIS A 452 0.99 -14.17 27.76
CA HIS A 452 1.52 -15.36 28.44
C HIS A 452 0.71 -16.63 28.12
N GLN A 453 -0.58 -16.50 27.79
CA GLN A 453 -1.43 -17.63 27.38
C GLN A 453 -1.21 -18.10 25.93
N ARG A 454 -0.52 -17.30 25.08
CA ARG A 454 -0.18 -17.65 23.69
C ARG A 454 1.25 -18.22 23.53
N ARG A 455 1.94 -18.53 24.62
CA ARG A 455 3.35 -18.99 24.67
C ARG A 455 3.55 -20.49 24.40
N HIS A 456 2.82 -21.08 23.46
CA HIS A 456 3.02 -22.50 23.11
C HIS A 456 3.70 -22.76 21.76
N ASP A 457 4.02 -21.70 20.99
CA ASP A 457 4.56 -21.81 19.61
C ASP A 457 5.79 -20.90 19.39
N ASP A 458 6.75 -20.90 20.31
CA ASP A 458 7.96 -20.07 20.19
C ASP A 458 8.82 -20.47 18.96
N ASP A 459 8.81 -21.76 18.56
CA ASP A 459 9.51 -22.26 17.38
C ASP A 459 8.85 -21.83 16.05
N GLU A 460 7.51 -21.77 15.98
CA GLU A 460 6.82 -21.28 14.78
C GLU A 460 6.99 -19.77 14.61
N GLN A 461 7.06 -19.02 15.72
CA GLN A 461 7.39 -17.59 15.68
C GLN A 461 8.82 -17.37 15.19
N LEU A 462 9.79 -18.19 15.65
CA LEU A 462 11.17 -18.14 15.17
C LEU A 462 11.26 -18.40 13.65
N HIS A 463 10.53 -19.42 13.17
CA HIS A 463 10.50 -19.76 11.74
C HIS A 463 9.77 -18.71 10.89
N ALA A 464 8.73 -18.07 11.43
CA ALA A 464 8.06 -16.94 10.77
C ALA A 464 9.00 -15.73 10.66
N ILE A 465 9.80 -15.48 11.69
CA ILE A 465 10.82 -14.42 11.75
C ILE A 465 11.93 -14.66 10.70
N GLU A 466 12.44 -15.89 10.61
CA GLU A 466 13.43 -16.29 9.60
C GLU A 466 12.88 -16.08 8.18
N LYS A 467 11.67 -16.56 7.92
CA LYS A 467 11.00 -16.43 6.62
C LYS A 467 10.70 -14.97 6.24
N ASP A 468 10.33 -14.14 7.21
CA ASP A 468 10.12 -12.71 7.00
C ASP A 468 11.43 -11.97 6.71
N LEU A 469 12.52 -12.36 7.38
CA LEU A 469 13.84 -11.78 7.14
C LEU A 469 14.37 -12.16 5.76
N GLU A 470 14.19 -13.42 5.34
CA GLU A 470 14.44 -13.87 3.98
C GLU A 470 13.60 -13.13 2.94
N SER A 471 12.32 -12.86 3.24
CA SER A 471 11.42 -12.11 2.35
C SER A 471 11.81 -10.64 2.23
N ALA A 472 12.12 -9.97 3.33
CA ALA A 472 12.56 -8.57 3.35
C ALA A 472 13.89 -8.40 2.59
N VAL A 473 14.82 -9.35 2.75
CA VAL A 473 16.08 -9.39 2.00
C VAL A 473 15.83 -9.65 0.51
N ARG A 474 14.93 -10.57 0.15
CA ARG A 474 14.53 -10.86 -1.23
C ARG A 474 13.90 -9.66 -1.93
N ASP A 475 13.14 -8.83 -1.21
CA ASP A 475 12.52 -7.62 -1.74
C ASP A 475 13.51 -6.45 -1.96
N VAL A 476 14.67 -6.47 -1.29
CA VAL A 476 15.76 -5.47 -1.42
C VAL A 476 16.83 -5.91 -2.44
N LEU A 477 16.99 -7.20 -2.67
CA LEU A 477 17.96 -7.80 -3.61
C LEU A 477 17.76 -7.55 -5.13
N PRO A 478 16.63 -7.08 -5.69
CA PRO A 478 16.54 -6.88 -7.14
C PRO A 478 17.47 -5.77 -7.65
N SER A 479 17.89 -4.83 -6.80
CA SER A 479 18.73 -3.69 -7.19
C SER A 479 20.24 -3.93 -7.11
N THR A 480 20.72 -4.97 -6.42
CA THR A 480 22.16 -5.19 -6.21
C THR A 480 22.75 -6.34 -7.04
N LEU A 481 21.92 -7.30 -7.49
CA LEU A 481 22.37 -8.41 -8.34
C LEU A 481 22.49 -8.04 -9.83
N VAL A 482 21.83 -6.98 -10.28
CA VAL A 482 21.95 -6.49 -11.67
C VAL A 482 23.33 -5.87 -11.92
N ASP A 483 23.94 -5.24 -10.91
CA ASP A 483 25.27 -4.62 -11.06
C ASP A 483 26.42 -5.64 -10.99
N GLN A 484 26.23 -6.80 -10.36
CA GLN A 484 27.27 -7.84 -10.24
C GLN A 484 27.26 -8.84 -11.39
N ALA A 485 26.12 -9.06 -12.05
CA ALA A 485 26.03 -9.91 -13.25
C ALA A 485 26.74 -9.30 -14.48
N ALA A 486 27.06 -8.00 -14.46
CA ALA A 486 27.78 -7.33 -15.54
C ALA A 486 29.32 -7.52 -15.47
N CYS A 487 29.87 -8.12 -14.40
CA CYS A 487 31.32 -8.18 -14.18
C CYS A 487 31.95 -9.58 -14.05
N SER A 488 31.25 -10.68 -14.33
CA SER A 488 31.89 -12.01 -14.30
C SER A 488 31.50 -12.90 -15.48
N THR A 489 32.12 -12.66 -16.63
CA THR A 489 32.35 -13.70 -17.64
C THR A 489 33.57 -14.54 -17.24
N HIS A 490 33.39 -15.80 -16.84
CA HIS A 490 34.14 -16.97 -17.36
C HIS A 490 33.80 -18.28 -16.58
N GLU A 491 33.40 -19.28 -17.38
CA GLU A 491 33.71 -20.72 -17.34
C GLU A 491 33.30 -21.66 -16.17
N ASN A 492 32.26 -22.46 -16.48
CA ASN A 492 32.19 -23.94 -16.43
C ASN A 492 32.84 -24.72 -15.27
N THR A 493 32.01 -25.30 -14.38
CA THR A 493 31.93 -26.77 -14.14
C THR A 493 30.64 -27.15 -13.37
N ARG A 494 29.93 -28.20 -13.81
CA ARG A 494 28.83 -28.90 -13.10
C ARG A 494 29.42 -30.16 -12.38
N PRO A 495 28.63 -30.96 -11.64
CA PRO A 495 27.80 -30.69 -10.46
C PRO A 495 28.15 -31.64 -9.28
N HIS A 496 27.57 -31.40 -8.09
CA HIS A 496 27.49 -32.24 -6.89
C HIS A 496 28.45 -31.97 -5.71
N ARG A 497 27.82 -31.91 -4.52
CA ARG A 497 28.32 -31.77 -3.14
C ARG A 497 28.71 -30.36 -2.68
N TYR A 498 27.73 -29.48 -2.52
CA TYR A 498 27.89 -28.24 -1.75
C TYR A 498 26.54 -27.80 -1.14
N ASP A 499 26.00 -28.53 -0.15
CA ASP A 499 24.71 -28.17 0.47
C ASP A 499 24.75 -27.95 2.00
N GLU A 500 25.93 -27.95 2.65
CA GLU A 500 26.01 -27.59 4.08
C GLU A 500 27.05 -26.48 4.36
N HIS A 501 28.09 -26.33 3.53
CA HIS A 501 29.07 -25.25 3.67
C HIS A 501 28.67 -23.95 2.97
N MET A 502 27.71 -24.01 2.03
CA MET A 502 27.13 -22.84 1.37
C MET A 502 26.15 -22.10 2.28
N ASP A 503 25.47 -22.80 3.19
CA ASP A 503 24.58 -22.15 4.16
C ASP A 503 25.36 -21.32 5.17
N VAL A 504 26.42 -21.89 5.76
CA VAL A 504 27.26 -21.13 6.71
C VAL A 504 27.98 -19.97 6.04
N SER A 505 28.38 -20.12 4.77
CA SER A 505 29.04 -19.04 4.02
C SER A 505 28.05 -17.98 3.55
N SER A 506 26.83 -18.36 3.17
CA SER A 506 25.76 -17.42 2.80
C SER A 506 25.22 -16.70 4.03
N GLU A 507 25.09 -17.39 5.17
CA GLU A 507 24.71 -16.84 6.47
C GLU A 507 25.81 -15.92 7.00
N HIS A 508 27.10 -16.28 6.86
CA HIS A 508 28.20 -15.38 7.18
C HIS A 508 28.20 -14.14 6.29
N HIS A 509 27.90 -14.32 5.00
CA HIS A 509 27.82 -13.21 4.06
C HIS A 509 26.61 -12.31 4.35
N LEU A 510 25.46 -12.91 4.73
CA LEU A 510 24.24 -12.24 5.16
C LEU A 510 24.46 -11.48 6.47
N ARG A 511 25.14 -12.09 7.45
CA ARG A 511 25.61 -11.44 8.68
C ARG A 511 26.49 -10.25 8.36
N GLN A 512 27.47 -10.42 7.47
CA GLN A 512 28.40 -9.36 7.11
C GLN A 512 27.69 -8.22 6.36
N GLN A 513 26.68 -8.53 5.54
CA GLN A 513 25.87 -7.55 4.81
C GLN A 513 24.86 -6.84 5.73
N LEU A 514 24.24 -7.53 6.67
CA LEU A 514 23.40 -6.93 7.71
C LEU A 514 24.24 -6.06 8.65
N GLU A 515 25.42 -6.52 9.06
CA GLU A 515 26.37 -5.71 9.83
C GLU A 515 26.82 -4.47 9.05
N GLN A 516 27.07 -4.57 7.75
CA GLN A 516 27.40 -3.42 6.89
C GLN A 516 26.20 -2.48 6.68
N HIS A 517 24.99 -3.03 6.55
CA HIS A 517 23.75 -2.27 6.44
C HIS A 517 23.47 -1.50 7.73
N PHE A 518 23.55 -2.17 8.89
CA PHE A 518 23.44 -1.55 10.21
C PHE A 518 24.63 -0.65 10.54
N ALA A 519 25.82 -0.89 9.99
CA ALA A 519 26.97 0.02 10.11
C ALA A 519 26.71 1.37 9.41
N ARG A 520 25.85 1.43 8.39
CA ARG A 520 25.47 2.71 7.76
C ARG A 520 24.55 3.55 8.65
N PHE A 521 23.75 2.90 9.50
CA PHE A 521 22.95 3.56 10.55
C PHE A 521 23.77 3.85 11.81
N ARG A 522 24.84 3.09 12.06
CA ARG A 522 25.92 3.44 12.98
C ARG A 522 26.89 4.41 12.29
N ARG A 523 26.47 5.65 12.02
CA ARG A 523 27.48 6.70 11.86
C ARG A 523 28.38 6.66 13.11
N PRO A 524 29.70 6.77 12.99
CA PRO A 524 30.54 6.90 14.16
C PRO A 524 30.07 8.13 14.91
N LEU A 525 29.78 7.97 16.20
CA LEU A 525 29.38 9.00 17.16
C LEU A 525 30.49 10.03 17.44
N ASN A 526 31.40 10.26 16.48
CA ASN A 526 32.45 11.27 16.53
C ASN A 526 32.48 12.02 15.20
N ALA A 527 31.72 13.12 15.14
CA ALA A 527 32.08 14.35 14.46
C ALA A 527 31.48 15.51 15.27
#